data_AF-A0A2G9TLW2-F1
#
_entry.id   AF-A0A2G9TLW2-F1
#
_cell.length_a   1.000
_cell.length_b   1.000
_cell.length_c   1.000
_cell.angle_alpha   90.00
_cell.angle_beta   90.00
_cell.angle_gamma   90.00
#
_symmetry.space_group_name_H-M   'P 1'
#
loop_
_entity.id
_entity.type
_entity.pdbx_description
1 polymer ?
#
loop_
_entity_poly.entity_id
_entity_poly.type
_entity_poly.pdbx_seq_one_letter_code
_entity_poly.pdbx_strand_id
1 'polypeptide(L)'
;MYIYERLAYCNIHRDINIKQSERNASFPPFRLEMVYYVVCDATVTKFTKYPVTVTSSSRDDMVKVTGKCVANAAPAQSEAPTGFCTSTGRWNHLIGECGCKPGFTSDSFNGEDKCI
;
A
#
# COMPACT_ATOMS: atom_id res chain seq x y z
N MET A 1 -10.71 13.75 8.81
CA MET A 1 -9.80 14.23 7.75
C MET A 1 -8.39 14.10 8.30
N TYR A 2 -7.76 12.95 8.09
CA TYR A 2 -6.45 12.67 8.65
C TYR A 2 -5.39 13.29 7.75
N ILE A 3 -4.92 14.47 8.16
CA ILE A 3 -3.75 15.13 7.58
C ILE A 3 -2.54 14.28 8.01
N TYR A 4 -2.00 13.50 7.07
CA TYR A 4 -0.75 12.74 7.28
C TYR A 4 0.42 13.72 7.33
N GLU A 5 0.57 14.42 8.45
CA GLU A 5 1.50 15.54 8.61
C GLU A 5 2.83 15.16 9.29
N ARG A 6 3.15 13.88 9.45
CA ARG A 6 4.33 13.52 10.26
C ARG A 6 5.41 12.62 9.70
N LEU A 7 5.30 12.00 8.54
CA LEU A 7 6.40 11.17 8.03
C LEU A 7 6.46 11.11 6.50
N ALA A 8 6.44 12.27 5.84
CA ALA A 8 7.02 12.40 4.50
C ALA A 8 8.56 12.44 4.58
N TYR A 9 9.17 11.56 5.39
CA TYR A 9 10.53 11.12 5.08
C TYR A 9 10.39 10.15 3.92
N CYS A 10 10.36 10.74 2.73
CA CYS A 10 10.47 10.06 1.45
C CYS A 10 11.80 9.29 1.42
N ASN A 11 11.81 8.08 1.98
CA ASN A 11 12.88 7.09 1.81
C ASN A 11 12.67 6.29 0.50
N ILE A 12 12.25 6.96 -0.58
CA ILE A 12 12.07 6.33 -1.91
C ILE A 12 12.61 7.25 -3.03
N HIS A 13 13.49 8.21 -2.72
CA HIS A 13 14.24 8.95 -3.74
C HIS A 13 15.70 8.49 -3.78
N ARG A 14 15.97 7.50 -4.62
CA ARG A 14 17.18 7.54 -5.47
C ARG A 14 16.91 7.33 -6.95
N ASP A 15 15.65 7.29 -7.41
CA ASP A 15 15.39 7.02 -8.84
C ASP A 15 14.18 7.72 -9.48
N ILE A 16 13.58 8.75 -8.86
CA ILE A 16 12.70 9.63 -9.64
C ILE A 16 13.57 10.61 -10.43
N ASN A 17 14.04 10.15 -11.59
CA ASN A 17 14.59 11.00 -12.64
C ASN A 17 13.46 11.83 -13.24
N ILE A 18 13.08 12.94 -12.60
CA ILE A 18 12.37 14.01 -13.31
C ILE A 18 13.36 14.51 -14.37
N LYS A 19 13.19 14.14 -15.64
CA LYS A 19 13.98 14.72 -16.74
C LYS A 19 13.58 16.19 -16.87
N GLN A 20 14.29 17.07 -16.18
CA GLN A 20 14.22 18.50 -16.43
C GLN A 20 14.91 18.77 -17.77
N SER A 21 14.13 19.00 -18.82
CA SER A 21 14.67 19.56 -20.06
C SER A 21 14.74 21.08 -19.89
N GLU A 22 15.91 21.54 -19.46
CA GLU A 22 16.16 22.97 -19.31
C GLU A 22 16.34 23.62 -20.70
N ARG A 23 15.35 24.41 -21.13
CA ARG A 23 15.59 25.51 -22.07
C ARG A 23 14.86 26.76 -21.59
N ASN A 24 15.58 27.50 -20.74
CA ASN A 24 15.51 28.97 -20.64
C ASN A 24 14.09 29.57 -20.58
N ALA A 25 13.52 29.65 -19.39
CA ALA A 25 12.41 30.56 -19.11
C ALA A 25 12.61 31.13 -17.70
N SER A 26 12.60 32.45 -17.59
CA SER A 26 12.58 33.18 -16.31
C SER A 26 11.48 32.60 -15.41
N PHE A 27 11.87 31.78 -14.43
CA PHE A 27 10.94 31.11 -13.53
C PHE A 27 10.29 32.17 -12.61
N PRO A 28 8.95 32.36 -12.63
CA PRO A 28 8.25 33.10 -11.56
C PRO A 28 8.45 32.36 -10.22
N PRO A 29 8.23 32.99 -9.04
CA PRO A 29 8.37 32.32 -7.76
C PRO A 29 7.54 31.03 -7.79
N PHE A 30 8.24 29.91 -7.62
CA PHE A 30 7.70 28.56 -7.70
C PHE A 30 6.38 28.49 -6.93
N ARG A 31 5.27 28.39 -7.66
CA ARG A 31 4.03 27.90 -7.08
C ARG A 31 4.38 26.50 -6.60
N LEU A 32 4.42 26.31 -5.28
CA LEU A 32 4.54 24.98 -4.68
C LEU A 32 3.24 24.24 -5.05
N GLU A 33 3.21 23.67 -6.25
CA GLU A 33 2.16 22.78 -6.66
C GLU A 33 2.33 21.52 -5.83
N MET A 34 1.42 21.34 -4.87
CA MET A 34 1.37 20.15 -4.05
C MET A 34 1.17 18.96 -4.98
N VAL A 35 2.19 18.12 -5.08
CA VAL A 35 2.11 16.88 -5.85
C VAL A 35 1.45 15.84 -4.97
N TYR A 36 0.23 15.45 -5.33
CA TYR A 36 -0.51 14.38 -4.66
C TYR A 36 -0.27 13.07 -5.40
N TYR A 37 0.03 12.01 -4.65
CA TYR A 37 0.10 10.64 -5.15
C TYR A 37 -1.05 9.83 -4.55
N VAL A 38 -1.55 8.88 -5.33
CA VAL A 38 -2.62 7.98 -4.89
C VAL A 38 -1.98 6.76 -4.23
N VAL A 39 -2.54 6.34 -3.10
CA VAL A 39 -2.10 5.15 -2.36
C VAL A 39 -3.29 4.25 -2.07
N CYS A 40 -3.03 2.95 -1.99
CA CYS A 40 -3.93 2.01 -1.34
C CYS A 40 -3.62 1.99 0.16
N ASP A 41 -4.65 2.21 0.98
CA ASP A 41 -4.54 2.18 2.44
C ASP A 41 -4.19 0.77 2.96
N ALA A 42 -3.62 0.74 4.17
CA ALA A 42 -3.35 -0.51 4.86
C ALA A 42 -4.67 -1.15 5.30
N THR A 43 -4.87 -2.42 4.93
CA THR A 43 -6.08 -3.17 5.26
C THR A 43 -5.72 -4.57 5.74
N VAL A 44 -6.56 -5.11 6.62
CA VAL A 44 -6.47 -6.49 7.09
C VAL A 44 -7.71 -7.22 6.59
N THR A 45 -7.50 -8.35 5.92
CA THR A 45 -8.59 -9.12 5.32
C THR A 45 -8.15 -10.57 5.23
N LYS A 46 -9.05 -11.50 5.58
CA LYS A 46 -8.74 -12.94 5.58
C LYS A 46 -7.42 -13.26 6.33
N PHE A 47 -7.25 -12.65 7.50
CA PHE A 47 -6.05 -12.78 8.35
C PHE A 47 -4.72 -12.38 7.67
N THR A 48 -4.80 -11.58 6.59
CA THR A 48 -3.67 -11.04 5.86
C THR A 48 -3.65 -9.53 6.01
N LYS A 49 -2.50 -8.99 6.41
CA LYS A 49 -2.21 -7.55 6.47
C LYS A 49 -1.53 -7.09 5.19
N TYR A 50 -2.20 -6.19 4.48
CA TYR A 50 -1.64 -5.48 3.34
C TYR A 50 -1.11 -4.11 3.80
N PRO A 51 0.16 -3.78 3.54
CA PRO A 51 0.72 -2.48 3.87
C PRO A 51 0.23 -1.39 2.91
N VAL A 52 0.39 -0.12 3.33
CA VAL A 52 0.15 1.03 2.45
C VAL A 52 1.02 0.90 1.21
N THR A 53 0.43 0.99 0.03
CA THR A 53 1.14 0.84 -1.25
C THR A 53 0.85 2.01 -2.18
N VAL A 54 1.91 2.56 -2.80
CA VAL A 54 1.78 3.61 -3.81
C VAL A 54 1.35 2.99 -5.14
N THR A 55 0.38 3.60 -5.80
CA THR A 55 -0.13 3.11 -7.09
C THR A 55 0.86 3.37 -8.22
N SER A 56 0.74 2.63 -9.32
CA SER A 56 1.47 2.93 -10.56
C SER A 56 1.04 4.29 -11.13
N SER A 57 1.92 4.92 -11.91
CA SER A 57 1.62 6.13 -12.68
C SER A 57 0.66 5.86 -13.84
N SER A 58 0.59 4.63 -14.34
CA SER A 58 -0.31 4.25 -15.43
C SER A 58 -1.69 3.88 -14.89
N ARG A 59 -2.76 4.35 -15.54
CA ARG A 59 -4.14 4.12 -15.07
C ARG A 59 -4.59 2.66 -15.17
N ASP A 60 -4.13 1.95 -16.18
CA ASP A 60 -4.47 0.53 -16.41
C ASP A 60 -3.55 -0.45 -15.67
N ASP A 61 -2.46 0.03 -15.06
CA ASP A 61 -1.53 -0.82 -14.33
C ASP A 61 -2.04 -1.09 -12.90
N MET A 62 -1.99 -2.35 -12.51
CA MET A 62 -2.26 -2.80 -11.14
C MET A 62 -0.94 -3.22 -10.48
N VAL A 63 -0.69 -2.70 -9.28
CA VAL A 63 0.49 -3.07 -8.51
C VAL A 63 0.18 -4.36 -7.76
N LYS A 64 0.95 -5.42 -8.06
CA LYS A 64 0.93 -6.68 -7.32
C LYS A 64 1.68 -6.50 -6.00
N VAL A 65 1.01 -6.73 -4.88
CA VAL A 65 1.55 -6.56 -3.53
C VAL A 65 1.44 -7.88 -2.77
N THR A 66 2.53 -8.36 -2.22
CA THR A 66 2.49 -9.54 -1.34
C THR A 66 2.10 -9.10 0.07
N GLY A 67 0.97 -9.62 0.55
CA GLY A 67 0.48 -9.44 1.90
C GLY A 67 1.27 -10.27 2.91
N LYS A 68 1.22 -9.87 4.18
CA LYS A 68 1.81 -10.61 5.29
C LYS A 68 0.72 -11.17 6.18
N CYS A 69 0.82 -12.43 6.57
CA CYS A 69 -0.09 -12.99 7.56
C CYS A 69 0.03 -12.23 8.89
N VAL A 70 -1.08 -12.11 9.61
CA VAL A 70 -1.09 -11.53 10.96
C VAL A 70 -0.27 -12.40 11.93
N ALA A 71 0.08 -11.83 13.09
CA ALA A 71 0.77 -12.59 14.13
C ALA A 71 -0.03 -13.86 14.46
N ASN A 72 0.68 -14.97 14.64
CA ASN A 72 0.11 -16.30 14.91
C ASN A 72 -0.80 -16.88 13.81
N ALA A 73 -0.85 -16.27 12.63
CA ALA A 73 -1.42 -16.88 11.44
C ALA A 73 -0.34 -17.51 10.57
N ALA A 74 -0.70 -18.56 9.85
CA ALA A 74 0.09 -19.18 8.80
C ALA A 74 -0.65 -19.07 7.47
N PRO A 75 0.05 -18.94 6.33
CA PRO A 75 -0.61 -18.96 5.03
C PRO A 75 -1.32 -20.31 4.86
N ALA A 76 -2.60 -20.29 4.48
CA ALA A 76 -3.37 -21.50 4.25
C ALA A 76 -2.90 -22.26 3.00
N GLN A 77 -2.19 -21.56 2.11
CA GLN A 77 -1.64 -22.07 0.87
C GLN A 77 -0.10 -21.99 0.90
N SER A 78 0.56 -22.73 0.01
CA SER A 78 2.03 -22.65 -0.11
C SER A 78 2.52 -21.28 -0.61
N GLU A 79 1.62 -20.48 -1.20
CA GLU A 79 1.93 -19.15 -1.71
C GLU A 79 1.45 -18.06 -0.75
N ALA A 80 2.24 -16.99 -0.66
CA ALA A 80 1.87 -15.84 0.14
C ALA A 80 0.67 -15.11 -0.49
N PRO A 81 -0.26 -14.61 0.33
CA PRO A 81 -1.43 -13.89 -0.16
C PRO A 81 -0.99 -12.65 -0.95
N THR A 82 -1.65 -12.41 -2.08
CA THR A 82 -1.32 -11.37 -3.04
C THR A 82 -2.50 -10.43 -3.20
N GLY A 83 -2.27 -9.13 -3.12
CA GLY A 83 -3.25 -8.08 -3.36
C GLY A 83 -2.92 -7.28 -4.61
N PHE A 84 -3.96 -6.77 -5.27
CA PHE A 84 -3.85 -5.93 -6.45
C PHE A 84 -4.36 -4.52 -6.13
N CYS A 85 -3.42 -3.57 -6.06
CA CYS A 85 -3.69 -2.17 -5.84
C CYS A 85 -3.88 -1.45 -7.19
N THR A 86 -5.02 -0.80 -7.37
CA THR A 86 -5.37 -0.07 -8.60
C THR A 86 -4.87 1.37 -8.56
N SER A 87 -4.70 2.00 -9.72
CA SER A 87 -4.39 3.43 -9.88
C SER A 87 -5.35 4.39 -9.15
N THR A 88 -6.54 3.90 -8.75
CA THR A 88 -7.52 4.68 -7.98
C THR A 88 -7.29 4.67 -6.47
N GLY A 89 -6.29 3.92 -5.99
CA GLY A 89 -6.02 3.75 -4.54
C GLY A 89 -6.94 2.74 -3.88
N ARG A 90 -7.59 1.88 -4.67
CA ARG A 90 -8.47 0.81 -4.16
C ARG A 90 -7.88 -0.57 -4.42
N TRP A 91 -8.06 -1.45 -3.46
CA TRP A 91 -7.80 -2.88 -3.60
C TRP A 91 -8.93 -3.52 -4.41
N ASN A 92 -8.60 -4.21 -5.51
CA ASN A 92 -9.60 -4.86 -6.36
C ASN A 92 -9.64 -6.38 -6.14
N HIS A 93 -8.48 -7.03 -6.24
CA HIS A 93 -8.38 -8.48 -6.07
C HIS A 93 -7.41 -8.82 -4.94
N LEU A 94 -7.84 -9.70 -4.04
CA LEU A 94 -7.04 -10.22 -2.94
C LEU A 94 -7.09 -11.75 -3.04
N ILE A 95 -5.97 -12.33 -3.45
CA ILE A 95 -5.78 -13.75 -3.71
C ILE A 95 -5.01 -14.35 -2.53
N GLY A 96 -5.46 -15.51 -2.07
CA GLY A 96 -4.87 -16.18 -0.92
C GLY A 96 -5.44 -15.70 0.41
N GLU A 97 -5.20 -16.52 1.43
CA GLU A 97 -5.70 -16.30 2.78
C GLU A 97 -4.71 -16.88 3.80
N CYS A 98 -4.72 -16.31 4.99
CA CYS A 98 -4.02 -16.89 6.13
C CYS A 98 -5.04 -17.51 7.09
N GLY A 99 -4.64 -18.56 7.78
CA GLY A 99 -5.41 -19.18 8.86
C GLY A 99 -4.68 -19.05 10.19
N CYS A 100 -5.41 -18.92 11.29
CA CYS A 100 -4.80 -18.97 12.61
C CYS A 100 -4.14 -20.33 12.84
N LYS A 101 -2.96 -20.32 13.47
CA LYS A 101 -2.27 -21.56 13.86
C LYS A 101 -3.13 -22.36 14.84
N PRO A 102 -2.97 -23.69 14.88
CA PRO A 102 -3.65 -24.52 15.88
C PRO A 102 -3.31 -24.03 17.30
N GLY A 103 -4.33 -23.77 18.10
CA GLY A 103 -4.21 -23.21 19.45
C GLY A 103 -4.46 -21.70 19.56
N PHE A 104 -4.65 -20.99 18.44
CA PHE A 104 -5.02 -19.57 18.40
C PHE A 104 -6.47 -19.40 17.97
N THR A 105 -7.16 -18.40 18.53
CA THR A 105 -8.54 -18.06 18.22
C THR A 105 -8.59 -16.81 17.35
N SER A 106 -9.50 -16.79 16.36
CA SER A 106 -9.76 -15.58 15.58
C SER A 106 -10.52 -14.56 16.41
N ASP A 107 -9.94 -13.38 16.61
CA ASP A 107 -10.60 -12.25 17.25
C ASP A 107 -10.62 -11.06 16.28
N SER A 108 -11.78 -10.43 16.12
CA SER A 108 -12.00 -9.31 15.20
C SER A 108 -12.28 -8.05 16.02
N PHE A 109 -11.25 -7.50 16.66
CA PHE A 109 -11.38 -6.29 17.47
C PHE A 109 -11.25 -5.03 16.60
N ASN A 110 -12.25 -4.13 16.64
CA ASN A 110 -12.31 -2.89 15.84
C ASN A 110 -12.25 -3.07 14.31
N GLY A 111 -12.68 -4.22 13.78
CA GLY A 111 -12.67 -4.48 12.34
C GLY A 111 -11.31 -4.90 11.78
N GLU A 112 -10.37 -5.29 12.64
CA GLU A 112 -9.11 -5.93 12.25
C GLU A 112 -9.11 -7.42 12.67
N ASP A 113 -8.97 -8.34 11.72
CA ASP A 113 -8.88 -9.78 12.01
C ASP A 113 -7.51 -10.14 12.60
N LYS A 114 -7.49 -10.69 13.82
CA LYS A 114 -6.27 -11.10 14.55
C LYS A 114 -6.38 -12.54 15.03
N CYS A 115 -5.24 -13.19 15.23
CA CYS A 115 -5.15 -14.51 15.84
C CYS A 115 -4.52 -14.37 17.24
N ILE A 116 -5.32 -14.62 18.28
CA ILE A 116 -4.94 -14.48 19.69
C ILE A 116 -4.78 -15.82 20.39
#